data_AF-A0A2G6JUG8-F1
#
_entry.id   AF-A0A2G6JUG8-F1
#
_cell.length_a   1.000
_cell.length_b   1.000
_cell.length_c   1.000
_cell.angle_alpha   90.00
_cell.angle_beta   90.00
_cell.angle_gamma   90.00
#
_symmetry.space_group_name_H-M   'P 1'
#
loop_
_entity.id
_entity.type
_entity.pdbx_description
1 polymer ?
#
loop_
_entity_poly.entity_id
_entity_poly.type
_entity_poly.pdbx_seq_one_letter_code
_entity_poly.pdbx_strand_id
1 'polypeptide(L)'
;MVDESSVRHVLADGDDVLLATEDIAEAMVVLDVAVAQAQLAAASADAATSRVADQTGSVESSAEGLSAAMAEVAQSATSATQAAGEATAATSQVLQSAERLNASTAQIDGVVKTVTSIAAQTRLLALNATIEAARAGEAGKGFAVVADEVKSLADETNQATEEITGKLGHLARDSAEVRQSVERIDAVLRKVEELQRSIAAAVEFQTDLMNQIAASAGSAAAATGDLRAAAEQSAAATAATSDVVQRARRTVQTLRVASAKQRSGLLDLTPGLQVHPLRAAVAAHARWKEHLQNAIETGQPPKGIDVATVHRDSSCAFGQWLHSGDAAAIDRTRSNLVISLHADFHRQAAGILKAALAGQREQAMHLMTGDGGYA
;
A
#
# COMPACT_ATOMS: atom_id res chain seq x y z
N MET A 1 -62.98 50.64 15.34
CA MET A 1 -61.69 50.87 16.01
C MET A 1 -60.92 49.57 15.96
N VAL A 2 -59.66 49.60 15.51
CA VAL A 2 -58.78 48.43 15.58
C VAL A 2 -58.40 48.24 17.05
N ASP A 3 -58.50 47.00 17.55
CA ASP A 3 -58.07 46.69 18.92
C ASP A 3 -56.54 46.73 19.01
N GLU A 4 -56.02 47.74 19.71
CA GLU A 4 -54.58 47.93 19.90
C GLU A 4 -53.92 46.74 20.60
N SER A 5 -54.63 46.03 21.48
CA SER A 5 -54.09 44.85 22.17
C SER A 5 -53.82 43.72 21.17
N SER A 6 -54.79 43.42 20.30
CA SER A 6 -54.64 42.45 19.22
C SER A 6 -53.50 42.83 18.26
N VAL A 7 -53.37 44.11 17.90
CA VAL A 7 -52.27 44.58 17.03
C VAL A 7 -50.91 44.39 17.70
N ARG A 8 -50.77 44.70 19.00
CA ARG A 8 -49.53 44.44 19.73
C ARG A 8 -49.17 42.95 19.78
N HIS A 9 -50.16 42.06 19.91
CA HIS A 9 -49.92 40.62 19.91
C HIS A 9 -49.44 40.12 18.54
N VAL A 10 -50.08 40.55 17.45
CA VAL A 10 -49.66 40.17 16.09
C VAL A 10 -48.27 40.74 15.74
N LEU A 11 -47.94 41.94 16.20
CA LEU A 11 -46.60 42.51 16.06
C LEU A 11 -45.56 41.71 16.85
N ALA A 12 -45.91 41.24 18.04
CA ALA A 12 -45.08 40.35 18.83
C ALA A 12 -44.82 39.02 18.08
N ASP A 13 -45.87 38.32 17.64
CA ASP A 13 -45.73 37.07 16.89
C ASP A 13 -44.88 37.25 15.62
N GLY A 14 -45.05 38.37 14.91
CA GLY A 14 -44.23 38.71 13.74
C GLY A 14 -42.74 38.89 14.06
N ASP A 15 -42.42 39.47 15.23
CA ASP A 15 -41.04 39.59 15.71
C ASP A 15 -40.46 38.22 16.10
N ASP A 16 -41.27 37.33 16.68
CA ASP A 16 -40.84 35.95 17.01
C ASP A 16 -40.57 35.13 15.73
N VAL A 17 -41.38 35.32 14.68
CA VAL A 17 -41.12 34.75 13.35
C VAL A 17 -39.80 35.26 12.76
N LEU A 18 -39.49 36.57 12.90
CA LEU A 18 -38.24 37.13 12.40
C LEU A 18 -37.02 36.54 13.12
N LEU A 19 -37.10 36.36 14.45
CA LEU A 19 -36.02 35.70 15.21
C LEU A 19 -35.82 34.25 14.75
N ALA A 20 -36.90 33.48 14.62
CA ALA A 20 -36.82 32.11 14.10
C ALA A 20 -36.21 32.05 12.68
N THR A 21 -36.46 33.05 11.83
CA THR A 21 -35.85 33.11 10.50
C THR A 21 -34.35 33.44 10.53
N GLU A 22 -33.87 34.13 11.57
CA GLU A 22 -32.45 34.38 11.79
C GLU A 22 -31.74 33.07 12.20
N ASP A 23 -32.32 32.32 13.14
CA ASP A 23 -31.80 31.02 13.59
C ASP A 23 -31.72 30.02 12.42
N ILE A 24 -32.76 29.97 11.58
CA ILE A 24 -32.75 29.13 10.38
C ILE A 24 -31.65 29.58 9.41
N ALA A 25 -31.48 30.89 9.19
CA ALA A 25 -30.43 31.39 8.31
C ALA A 25 -29.02 31.00 8.80
N GLU A 26 -28.78 31.05 10.11
CA GLU A 26 -27.52 30.59 10.72
C GLU A 26 -27.31 29.08 10.54
N ALA A 27 -28.33 28.27 10.84
CA ALA A 27 -28.27 26.82 10.64
C ALA A 27 -27.96 26.43 9.19
N MET A 28 -28.47 27.22 8.23
CA MET A 28 -28.20 27.01 6.82
C MET A 28 -26.75 27.27 6.41
N VAL A 29 -26.09 28.28 7.01
CA VAL A 29 -24.67 28.54 6.76
C VAL A 29 -23.82 27.36 7.22
N VAL A 30 -24.14 26.81 8.40
CA VAL A 30 -23.49 25.58 8.91
C VAL A 30 -23.72 24.42 7.95
N LEU A 31 -24.95 24.27 7.43
CA LEU A 31 -25.30 23.21 6.49
C LEU A 31 -24.58 23.33 5.14
N ASP A 32 -24.36 24.53 4.60
CA ASP A 32 -23.54 24.72 3.38
C ASP A 32 -22.10 24.25 3.58
N VAL A 33 -21.51 24.59 4.72
CA VAL A 33 -20.14 24.17 5.04
C VAL A 33 -20.08 22.64 5.11
N ALA A 34 -21.05 22.00 5.77
CA ALA A 34 -21.15 20.55 5.85
C ALA A 34 -21.34 19.91 4.45
N VAL A 35 -22.19 20.49 3.59
CA VAL A 35 -22.41 20.06 2.20
C VAL A 35 -21.11 20.15 1.40
N ALA A 36 -20.38 21.28 1.47
CA ALA A 36 -19.12 21.46 0.75
C ALA A 36 -18.06 20.46 1.22
N GLN A 37 -17.95 20.22 2.53
CA GLN A 37 -17.04 19.21 3.09
C GLN A 37 -17.40 17.80 2.62
N ALA A 38 -18.67 17.43 2.62
CA ALA A 38 -19.13 16.12 2.15
C ALA A 38 -18.85 15.90 0.65
N GLN A 39 -19.01 16.94 -0.19
CA GLN A 39 -18.67 16.86 -1.62
C GLN A 39 -17.17 16.63 -1.84
N LEU A 40 -16.32 17.36 -1.11
CA LEU A 40 -14.87 17.17 -1.18
C LEU A 40 -14.46 15.76 -0.72
N ALA A 41 -15.07 15.26 0.36
CA ALA A 41 -14.84 13.91 0.85
C ALA A 41 -15.25 12.85 -0.17
N ALA A 42 -16.42 13.00 -0.81
CA ALA A 42 -16.89 12.08 -1.85
C ALA A 42 -15.97 12.07 -3.07
N ALA A 43 -15.53 13.24 -3.55
CA ALA A 43 -14.60 13.35 -4.67
C ALA A 43 -13.22 12.76 -4.34
N SER A 44 -12.73 12.98 -3.12
CA SER A 44 -11.49 12.38 -2.63
C SER A 44 -11.58 10.85 -2.54
N ALA A 45 -12.71 10.33 -2.06
CA ALA A 45 -12.99 8.90 -2.00
C ALA A 45 -13.03 8.28 -3.40
N ASP A 46 -13.73 8.88 -4.37
CA ASP A 46 -13.77 8.39 -5.76
C ASP A 46 -12.35 8.33 -6.37
N ALA A 47 -11.57 9.41 -6.23
CA ALA A 47 -10.18 9.43 -6.71
C ALA A 47 -9.30 8.38 -6.02
N ALA A 48 -9.49 8.14 -4.72
CA ALA A 48 -8.77 7.09 -3.98
C ALA A 48 -9.17 5.70 -4.47
N THR A 49 -10.46 5.44 -4.65
CA THR A 49 -10.96 4.16 -5.16
C THR A 49 -10.44 3.86 -6.56
N SER A 50 -10.38 4.85 -7.46
CA SER A 50 -9.80 4.67 -8.80
C SER A 50 -8.34 4.23 -8.75
N ARG A 51 -7.52 4.86 -7.89
CA ARG A 51 -6.11 4.47 -7.73
C ARG A 51 -5.97 3.05 -7.16
N VAL A 52 -6.81 2.70 -6.18
CA VAL A 52 -6.81 1.35 -5.61
C VAL A 52 -7.21 0.34 -6.68
N ALA A 53 -8.24 0.62 -7.48
CA ALA A 53 -8.68 -0.25 -8.57
C ALA A 53 -7.55 -0.52 -9.58
N ASP A 54 -6.86 0.52 -10.04
CA ASP A 54 -5.71 0.39 -10.96
C ASP A 54 -4.60 -0.47 -10.34
N GLN A 55 -4.32 -0.24 -9.05
CA GLN A 55 -3.27 -0.97 -8.33
C GLN A 55 -3.65 -2.43 -8.12
N THR A 56 -4.91 -2.75 -7.82
CA THR A 56 -5.41 -4.13 -7.76
C THR A 56 -5.31 -4.82 -9.12
N GLY A 57 -5.68 -4.16 -10.22
CA GLY A 57 -5.54 -4.73 -11.56
C GLY A 57 -4.08 -5.02 -11.93
N SER A 58 -3.15 -4.15 -11.52
CA SER A 58 -1.72 -4.41 -11.68
C SER A 58 -1.21 -5.59 -10.84
N VAL A 59 -1.74 -5.77 -9.62
CA VAL A 59 -1.40 -6.91 -8.75
C VAL A 59 -1.92 -8.21 -9.35
N GLU A 60 -3.15 -8.25 -9.87
CA GLU A 60 -3.72 -9.42 -10.53
C GLU A 60 -2.87 -9.83 -11.74
N SER A 61 -2.55 -8.88 -12.63
CA SER A 61 -1.69 -9.16 -13.80
C SER A 61 -0.30 -9.65 -13.40
N SER A 62 0.27 -9.09 -12.32
CA SER A 62 1.57 -9.55 -11.80
C SER A 62 1.49 -10.96 -11.22
N ALA A 63 0.40 -11.30 -10.53
CA ALA A 63 0.17 -12.63 -9.97
C ALA A 63 -0.02 -13.68 -11.08
N GLU A 64 -0.72 -13.34 -12.17
CA GLU A 64 -0.84 -14.20 -13.36
C GLU A 64 0.52 -14.44 -14.02
N GLY A 65 1.28 -13.37 -14.26
CA GLY A 65 2.62 -13.46 -14.85
C GLY A 65 3.59 -14.30 -14.00
N LEU A 66 3.54 -14.12 -12.67
CA LEU A 66 4.36 -14.91 -11.76
C LEU A 66 3.92 -16.37 -11.70
N SER A 67 2.61 -16.66 -11.78
CA SER A 67 2.09 -18.03 -11.86
C SER A 67 2.56 -18.76 -13.12
N ALA A 68 2.60 -18.06 -14.26
CA ALA A 68 3.15 -18.61 -15.50
C ALA A 68 4.65 -18.91 -15.36
N ALA A 69 5.43 -17.98 -14.79
CA ALA A 69 6.86 -18.19 -14.53
C ALA A 69 7.10 -19.38 -13.58
N MET A 70 6.25 -19.57 -12.56
CA MET A 70 6.32 -20.72 -11.66
C MET A 70 6.08 -22.05 -12.39
N ALA A 71 5.14 -22.08 -13.34
CA ALA A 71 4.91 -23.27 -14.17
C ALA A 71 6.13 -23.61 -15.03
N GLU A 72 6.82 -22.60 -15.60
CA GLU A 72 8.06 -22.80 -16.36
C GLU A 72 9.21 -23.32 -15.46
N VAL A 73 9.32 -22.80 -14.23
CA VAL A 73 10.31 -23.29 -13.26
C VAL A 73 10.02 -24.74 -12.86
N ALA A 74 8.74 -25.11 -12.65
CA ALA A 74 8.34 -26.49 -12.37
C ALA A 74 8.74 -27.45 -13.51
N GLN A 75 8.48 -27.04 -14.75
CA GLN A 75 8.84 -27.81 -15.94
C GLN A 75 10.37 -27.94 -16.08
N SER A 76 11.10 -26.87 -15.81
CA SER A 76 12.57 -26.85 -15.83
C SER A 76 13.15 -27.80 -14.77
N ALA A 77 12.58 -27.81 -13.56
CA ALA A 77 13.00 -28.69 -12.47
C ALA A 77 12.73 -30.17 -12.79
N THR A 78 11.58 -30.45 -13.40
CA THR A 78 11.24 -31.80 -13.90
C THR A 78 12.22 -32.25 -14.97
N SER A 79 12.53 -31.39 -15.95
CA SER A 79 13.48 -31.69 -17.02
C SER A 79 14.90 -31.94 -16.48
N ALA A 80 15.33 -31.15 -15.50
CA ALA A 80 16.62 -31.34 -14.84
C ALA A 80 16.68 -32.68 -14.07
N THR A 81 15.58 -33.08 -13.43
CA THR A 81 15.48 -34.39 -12.76
C THR A 81 15.58 -35.54 -13.75
N GLN A 82 14.92 -35.44 -14.91
CA GLN A 82 15.03 -36.43 -15.97
C GLN A 82 16.48 -36.54 -16.49
N ALA A 83 17.11 -35.41 -16.80
CA ALA A 83 18.50 -35.37 -17.26
C ALA A 83 19.48 -35.97 -16.23
N ALA A 84 19.27 -35.71 -14.93
CA ALA A 84 20.06 -36.34 -13.87
C ALA A 84 19.87 -37.86 -13.82
N GLY A 85 18.64 -38.34 -14.04
CA GLY A 85 18.35 -39.78 -14.16
C GLY A 85 19.04 -40.44 -15.36
N GLU A 86 19.03 -39.78 -16.52
CA GLU A 86 19.75 -40.24 -17.71
C GLU A 86 21.27 -40.28 -17.49
N ALA A 87 21.83 -39.26 -16.84
CA ALA A 87 23.25 -39.23 -16.48
C ALA A 87 23.63 -40.34 -15.47
N THR A 88 22.73 -40.67 -14.54
CA THR A 88 22.91 -41.78 -13.59
C THR A 88 22.93 -43.13 -14.31
N ALA A 89 22.06 -43.31 -15.31
CA ALA A 89 22.08 -44.52 -16.15
C ALA A 89 23.38 -44.63 -16.97
N ALA A 90 23.85 -43.53 -17.54
CA ALA A 90 25.10 -43.50 -18.32
C ALA A 90 26.33 -43.79 -17.46
N THR A 91 26.42 -43.21 -16.26
CA THR A 91 27.52 -43.46 -15.31
C THR A 91 27.56 -44.92 -14.85
N SER A 92 26.40 -45.55 -14.65
CA SER A 92 26.31 -46.99 -14.36
C SER A 92 26.91 -47.86 -15.49
N GLN A 93 26.66 -47.51 -16.76
CA GLN A 93 27.26 -48.21 -17.91
C GLN A 93 28.79 -48.03 -17.99
N VAL A 94 29.28 -46.86 -17.62
CA VAL A 94 30.73 -46.58 -17.54
C VAL A 94 31.37 -47.45 -16.46
N LEU A 95 30.76 -47.55 -15.26
CA LEU A 95 31.25 -48.41 -14.19
C LEU A 95 31.31 -49.88 -14.62
N GLN A 96 30.26 -50.38 -15.28
CA GLN A 96 30.23 -51.75 -15.79
C GLN A 96 31.34 -52.00 -16.83
N SER A 97 31.66 -51.00 -17.64
CA SER A 97 32.74 -51.09 -18.64
C SER A 97 34.12 -51.06 -18.00
N ALA A 98 34.33 -50.21 -16.98
CA ALA A 98 35.56 -50.18 -16.19
C ALA A 98 35.80 -51.51 -15.46
N GLU A 99 34.75 -52.12 -14.90
CA GLU A 99 34.83 -53.42 -14.22
C GLU A 99 35.21 -54.55 -15.21
N ARG A 100 34.59 -54.57 -16.40
CA ARG A 100 34.95 -55.51 -17.48
C ARG A 100 36.39 -55.32 -17.98
N LEU A 101 36.86 -54.09 -18.07
CA LEU A 101 38.25 -53.78 -18.44
C LEU A 101 39.21 -54.29 -17.37
N ASN A 102 38.89 -54.10 -16.09
CA ASN A 102 39.71 -54.56 -14.98
C ASN A 102 39.80 -56.09 -14.94
N ALA A 103 38.66 -56.78 -15.13
CA ALA A 103 38.62 -58.23 -15.24
C ALA A 103 39.44 -58.77 -16.42
N SER A 104 39.30 -58.15 -17.60
CA SER A 104 40.10 -58.50 -18.79
C SER A 104 41.61 -58.29 -18.56
N THR A 105 41.97 -57.18 -17.92
CA THR A 105 43.36 -56.85 -17.57
C THR A 105 43.96 -57.89 -16.62
N ALA A 106 43.20 -58.33 -15.62
CA ALA A 106 43.62 -59.38 -14.69
C ALA A 106 43.79 -60.75 -15.36
N GLN A 107 42.93 -61.08 -16.33
CA GLN A 107 43.09 -62.30 -17.14
C GLN A 107 44.37 -62.26 -17.98
N ILE A 108 44.66 -61.13 -18.63
CA ILE A 108 45.87 -60.94 -19.42
C ILE A 108 47.10 -61.03 -18.51
N ASP A 109 47.08 -60.43 -17.32
CA ASP A 109 48.18 -60.53 -16.34
C ASP A 109 48.49 -62.00 -15.97
N GLY A 110 47.46 -62.84 -15.80
CA GLY A 110 47.63 -64.28 -15.59
C GLY A 110 48.30 -65.00 -16.78
N VAL A 111 47.94 -64.64 -18.01
CA VAL A 111 48.59 -65.17 -19.22
C VAL A 111 50.04 -64.72 -19.29
N VAL A 112 50.32 -63.44 -19.08
CA VAL A 112 51.68 -62.87 -19.11
C VAL A 112 52.58 -63.56 -18.09
N LYS A 113 52.12 -63.77 -16.84
CA LYS A 113 52.84 -64.53 -15.81
C LYS A 113 53.18 -65.95 -16.25
N THR A 114 52.28 -66.61 -16.98
CA THR A 114 52.52 -67.94 -17.55
C THR A 114 53.60 -67.88 -18.62
N VAL A 115 53.56 -66.89 -19.52
CA VAL A 115 54.59 -66.68 -20.55
C VAL A 115 55.96 -66.41 -19.92
N THR A 116 56.03 -65.54 -18.90
CA THR A 116 57.27 -65.27 -18.14
C THR A 116 57.83 -66.55 -17.51
N SER A 117 56.97 -67.41 -16.95
CA SER A 117 57.40 -68.71 -16.41
C SER A 117 57.95 -69.64 -17.50
N ILE A 118 57.31 -69.68 -18.69
CA ILE A 118 57.77 -70.48 -19.83
C ILE A 118 59.11 -69.95 -20.35
N ALA A 119 59.28 -68.64 -20.48
CA ALA A 119 60.52 -68.01 -20.91
C ALA A 119 61.67 -68.30 -19.92
N ALA A 120 61.42 -68.19 -18.61
CA ALA A 120 62.39 -68.57 -17.58
C ALA A 120 62.80 -70.05 -17.65
N GLN A 121 61.85 -70.95 -17.88
CA GLN A 121 62.12 -72.38 -18.05
C GLN A 121 62.89 -72.66 -19.35
N THR A 122 62.56 -71.95 -20.43
CA THR A 122 63.24 -72.04 -21.73
C THR A 122 64.69 -71.56 -21.62
N ARG A 123 64.93 -70.46 -20.91
CA ARG A 123 66.29 -69.97 -20.59
C ARG A 123 67.11 -71.01 -19.83
N LEU A 124 66.49 -71.71 -18.88
CA LEU A 124 67.13 -72.81 -18.12
C LEU A 124 67.45 -74.01 -19.01
N LEU A 125 66.53 -74.40 -19.90
CA LEU A 125 66.77 -75.47 -20.87
C LEU A 125 67.89 -75.11 -21.86
N ALA A 126 67.90 -73.87 -22.36
CA ALA A 126 68.93 -73.35 -23.24
C ALA A 126 70.30 -73.35 -22.54
N LEU A 127 70.37 -72.92 -21.28
CA LEU A 127 71.59 -72.99 -20.48
C LEU A 127 72.11 -74.42 -20.34
N ASN A 128 71.24 -75.39 -20.04
CA ASN A 128 71.60 -76.80 -19.97
C ASN A 128 72.12 -77.31 -21.33
N ALA A 129 71.51 -76.89 -22.43
CA ALA A 129 71.96 -77.23 -23.77
C ALA A 129 73.33 -76.61 -24.10
N THR A 130 73.60 -75.35 -23.70
CA THR A 130 74.92 -74.71 -23.84
C THR A 130 75.98 -75.48 -23.06
N ILE A 131 75.67 -75.95 -21.84
CA ILE A 131 76.58 -76.76 -21.02
C ILE A 131 76.89 -78.09 -21.72
N GLU A 132 75.89 -78.79 -22.22
CA GLU A 132 76.10 -80.11 -22.86
C GLU A 132 76.79 -79.96 -24.23
N ALA A 133 76.51 -78.89 -24.98
CA ALA A 133 77.22 -78.55 -26.21
C ALA A 133 78.71 -78.27 -25.95
N ALA A 134 79.04 -77.55 -24.87
CA ALA A 134 80.43 -77.35 -24.44
C ALA A 134 81.10 -78.67 -24.05
N ARG A 135 80.35 -79.59 -23.42
CA ARG A 135 80.83 -80.92 -23.01
C ARG A 135 81.17 -81.83 -24.18
N ALA A 136 80.45 -81.69 -25.31
CA ALA A 136 80.70 -82.41 -26.55
C ALA A 136 81.90 -81.89 -27.37
N GLY A 137 82.55 -80.79 -26.94
CA GLY A 137 83.74 -80.23 -27.59
C GLY A 137 83.48 -79.76 -29.02
N GLU A 138 84.35 -80.11 -29.97
CA GLU A 138 84.24 -79.67 -31.38
C GLU A 138 82.94 -80.15 -32.05
N ALA A 139 82.41 -81.32 -31.68
CA ALA A 139 81.17 -81.86 -32.23
C ALA A 139 79.91 -81.08 -31.78
N GLY A 140 80.01 -80.31 -30.69
CA GLY A 140 78.91 -79.55 -30.11
C GLY A 140 78.77 -78.11 -30.60
N LYS A 141 79.71 -77.58 -31.41
CA LYS A 141 79.73 -76.16 -31.80
C LYS A 141 78.44 -75.66 -32.45
N GLY A 142 77.83 -76.46 -33.33
CA GLY A 142 76.55 -76.10 -33.96
C GLY A 142 75.39 -76.03 -32.95
N PHE A 143 75.37 -76.95 -31.97
CA PHE A 143 74.39 -76.95 -30.89
C PHE A 143 74.59 -75.77 -29.93
N ALA A 144 75.84 -75.36 -29.68
CA ALA A 144 76.15 -74.20 -28.84
C ALA A 144 75.56 -72.91 -29.41
N VAL A 145 75.67 -72.68 -30.73
CA VAL A 145 75.09 -71.50 -31.39
C VAL A 145 73.57 -71.48 -31.27
N VAL A 146 72.91 -72.62 -31.50
CA VAL A 146 71.45 -72.72 -31.34
C VAL A 146 71.02 -72.50 -29.88
N ALA A 147 71.76 -73.04 -28.92
CA ALA A 147 71.47 -72.88 -27.50
C ALA A 147 71.59 -71.41 -27.06
N ASP A 148 72.60 -70.68 -27.53
CA ASP A 148 72.76 -69.25 -27.25
C ASP A 148 71.65 -68.41 -27.90
N GLU A 149 71.23 -68.74 -29.12
CA GLU A 149 70.09 -68.07 -29.79
C GLU A 149 68.78 -68.27 -29.01
N VAL A 150 68.49 -69.51 -28.58
CA VAL A 150 67.30 -69.82 -27.76
C VAL A 150 67.35 -69.09 -26.43
N LYS A 151 68.54 -68.99 -25.81
CA LYS A 151 68.73 -68.21 -24.58
C LYS A 151 68.46 -66.73 -24.80
N SER A 152 68.95 -66.14 -25.90
CA SER A 152 68.69 -64.74 -26.24
C SER A 152 67.19 -64.46 -26.46
N LEU A 153 66.51 -65.34 -27.20
CA LEU A 153 65.05 -65.25 -27.42
C LEU A 153 64.26 -65.35 -26.11
N ALA A 154 64.68 -66.21 -25.18
CA ALA A 154 64.05 -66.32 -23.87
C ALA A 154 64.24 -65.05 -23.02
N ASP A 155 65.39 -64.39 -23.14
CA ASP A 155 65.70 -63.14 -22.45
C ASP A 155 64.88 -61.98 -23.00
N GLU A 156 64.81 -61.88 -24.33
CA GLU A 156 63.96 -60.89 -25.03
C GLU A 156 62.47 -61.10 -24.69
N THR A 157 62.02 -62.36 -24.60
CA THR A 157 60.65 -62.68 -24.17
C THR A 157 60.39 -62.22 -22.73
N ASN A 158 61.31 -62.47 -21.79
CA ASN A 158 61.17 -61.99 -20.42
C ASN A 158 61.05 -60.47 -20.36
N GLN A 159 61.94 -59.75 -21.05
CA GLN A 159 61.93 -58.29 -21.11
C GLN A 159 60.61 -57.76 -21.69
N ALA A 160 60.13 -58.36 -22.79
CA ALA A 160 58.83 -58.01 -23.36
C ALA A 160 57.66 -58.26 -22.38
N THR A 161 57.68 -59.37 -21.63
CA THR A 161 56.65 -59.64 -20.62
C THR A 161 56.68 -58.65 -19.46
N GLU A 162 57.85 -58.21 -19.00
CA GLU A 162 57.98 -57.18 -17.96
C GLU A 162 57.38 -55.84 -18.42
N GLU A 163 57.65 -55.43 -19.66
CA GLU A 163 57.05 -54.23 -20.25
C GLU A 163 55.52 -54.32 -20.33
N ILE A 164 54.99 -55.49 -20.72
CA ILE A 164 53.54 -55.73 -20.75
C ILE A 164 52.95 -55.66 -19.34
N THR A 165 53.57 -56.28 -18.34
CA THR A 165 53.13 -56.19 -16.94
C THR A 165 53.09 -54.74 -16.46
N GLY A 166 54.10 -53.93 -16.81
CA GLY A 166 54.09 -52.49 -16.53
C GLY A 166 52.87 -51.79 -17.14
N LYS A 167 52.59 -52.04 -18.42
CA LYS A 167 51.42 -51.49 -19.13
C LYS A 167 50.09 -51.93 -18.50
N LEU A 168 49.95 -53.18 -18.11
CA LEU A 168 48.75 -53.69 -17.42
C LEU A 168 48.55 -52.99 -16.06
N GLY A 169 49.63 -52.74 -15.33
CA GLY A 169 49.58 -51.96 -14.08
C GLY A 169 49.16 -50.51 -14.29
N HIS A 170 49.51 -49.89 -15.43
CA HIS A 170 48.95 -48.59 -15.82
C HIS A 170 47.45 -48.68 -16.13
N LEU A 171 47.01 -49.63 -16.96
CA LEU A 171 45.58 -49.80 -17.27
C LEU A 171 44.71 -50.02 -16.02
N ALA A 172 45.19 -50.82 -15.06
CA ALA A 172 44.47 -51.06 -13.82
C ALA A 172 44.31 -49.79 -12.98
N ARG A 173 45.35 -48.94 -12.94
CA ARG A 173 45.29 -47.63 -12.26
C ARG A 173 44.33 -46.68 -12.96
N ASP A 174 44.41 -46.56 -14.27
CA ASP A 174 43.53 -45.70 -15.06
C ASP A 174 42.06 -46.11 -14.88
N SER A 175 41.77 -47.42 -14.86
CA SER A 175 40.42 -47.94 -14.58
C SER A 175 39.94 -47.59 -13.17
N ALA A 176 40.81 -47.65 -12.16
CA ALA A 176 40.48 -47.25 -10.80
C ALA A 176 40.20 -45.74 -10.68
N GLU A 177 40.94 -44.89 -11.40
CA GLU A 177 40.71 -43.44 -11.46
C GLU A 177 39.39 -43.10 -12.15
N VAL A 178 39.01 -43.82 -13.21
CA VAL A 178 37.70 -43.70 -13.86
C VAL A 178 36.59 -44.00 -12.85
N ARG A 179 36.69 -45.10 -12.10
CA ARG A 179 35.69 -45.45 -11.07
C ARG A 179 35.54 -44.36 -10.02
N GLN A 180 36.65 -43.84 -9.47
CA GLN A 180 36.61 -42.76 -8.48
C GLN A 180 35.95 -41.48 -9.05
N SER A 181 36.24 -41.17 -10.32
CA SER A 181 35.64 -40.01 -10.99
C SER A 181 34.13 -40.19 -11.15
N VAL A 182 33.67 -41.39 -11.48
CA VAL A 182 32.23 -41.70 -11.58
C VAL A 182 31.54 -41.65 -10.21
N GLU A 183 32.17 -42.14 -9.14
CA GLU A 183 31.62 -42.01 -7.78
C GLU A 183 31.40 -40.55 -7.37
N ARG A 184 32.32 -39.65 -7.75
CA ARG A 184 32.14 -38.20 -7.53
C ARG A 184 30.99 -37.64 -8.36
N ILE A 185 30.83 -38.09 -9.61
CA ILE A 185 29.71 -37.68 -10.47
C ILE A 185 28.37 -38.14 -9.87
N ASP A 186 28.27 -39.39 -9.38
CA ASP A 186 27.05 -39.91 -8.72
C ASP A 186 26.66 -39.05 -7.51
N ALA A 187 27.64 -38.66 -6.67
CA ALA A 187 27.40 -37.77 -5.53
C ALA A 187 26.85 -36.40 -5.96
N VAL A 188 27.37 -35.83 -7.05
CA VAL A 188 26.86 -34.57 -7.62
C VAL A 188 25.44 -34.76 -8.16
N LEU A 189 25.15 -35.85 -8.87
CA LEU A 189 23.83 -36.13 -9.42
C LEU A 189 22.77 -36.29 -8.32
N ARG A 190 23.10 -37.00 -7.23
CA ARG A 190 22.23 -37.07 -6.04
C ARG A 190 21.94 -35.70 -5.45
N LYS A 191 22.94 -34.80 -5.42
CA LYS A 191 22.74 -33.44 -4.92
C LYS A 191 21.84 -32.63 -5.85
N VAL A 192 21.98 -32.82 -7.16
CA VAL A 192 21.08 -32.21 -8.16
C VAL A 192 19.64 -32.67 -7.91
N GLU A 193 19.39 -33.97 -7.74
CA GLU A 193 18.04 -34.48 -7.45
C GLU A 193 17.44 -33.89 -6.16
N GLU A 194 18.23 -33.80 -5.08
CA GLU A 194 17.79 -33.19 -3.81
C GLU A 194 17.40 -31.71 -4.01
N LEU A 195 18.22 -30.95 -4.74
CA LEU A 195 17.94 -29.56 -5.06
C LEU A 195 16.68 -29.41 -5.92
N GLN A 196 16.48 -30.29 -6.91
CA GLN A 196 15.27 -30.25 -7.74
C GLN A 196 13.99 -30.55 -6.93
N ARG A 197 14.04 -31.48 -5.97
CA ARG A 197 12.91 -31.71 -5.06
C ARG A 197 12.61 -30.48 -4.20
N SER A 198 13.65 -29.81 -3.71
CA SER A 198 13.48 -28.56 -2.96
C SER A 198 12.88 -27.44 -3.82
N ILE A 199 13.28 -27.34 -5.09
CA ILE A 199 12.72 -26.37 -6.04
C ILE A 199 11.24 -26.70 -6.29
N ALA A 200 10.89 -27.96 -6.53
CA ALA A 200 9.49 -28.37 -6.74
C ALA A 200 8.60 -27.98 -5.55
N ALA A 201 9.04 -28.27 -4.33
CA ALA A 201 8.30 -27.88 -3.12
C ALA A 201 8.17 -26.36 -2.97
N ALA A 202 9.22 -25.60 -3.31
CA ALA A 202 9.18 -24.13 -3.28
C ALA A 202 8.21 -23.57 -4.33
N VAL A 203 8.15 -24.17 -5.52
CA VAL A 203 7.22 -23.78 -6.59
C VAL A 203 5.78 -24.06 -6.20
N GLU A 204 5.48 -25.22 -5.60
CA GLU A 204 4.14 -25.52 -5.08
C GLU A 204 3.70 -24.49 -4.03
N PHE A 205 4.57 -24.19 -3.07
CA PHE A 205 4.31 -23.17 -2.05
C PHE A 205 4.09 -21.77 -2.64
N GLN A 206 4.92 -21.36 -3.60
CA GLN A 206 4.78 -20.06 -4.26
C GLN A 206 3.50 -19.99 -5.10
N THR A 207 3.09 -21.09 -5.73
CA THR A 207 1.83 -21.15 -6.49
C THR A 207 0.63 -20.95 -5.57
N ASP A 208 0.63 -21.57 -4.38
CA ASP A 208 -0.42 -21.36 -3.39
C ASP A 208 -0.47 -19.89 -2.90
N LEU A 209 0.69 -19.29 -2.63
CA LEU A 209 0.75 -17.86 -2.28
C LEU A 209 0.22 -16.96 -3.40
N MET A 210 0.48 -17.27 -4.67
CA MET A 210 -0.06 -16.49 -5.78
C MET A 210 -1.58 -16.58 -5.86
N ASN A 211 -2.16 -17.76 -5.63
CA ASN A 211 -3.61 -17.90 -5.56
C ASN A 211 -4.22 -17.08 -4.42
N GLN A 212 -3.56 -17.03 -3.26
CA GLN A 212 -3.99 -16.20 -2.13
C GLN A 212 -3.89 -14.70 -2.46
N ILE A 213 -2.83 -14.26 -3.14
CA ILE A 213 -2.67 -12.86 -3.57
C ILE A 213 -3.77 -12.49 -4.58
N ALA A 214 -4.06 -13.35 -5.56
CA ALA A 214 -5.13 -13.12 -6.52
C ALA A 214 -6.50 -13.02 -5.83
N ALA A 215 -6.79 -13.89 -4.87
CA ALA A 215 -8.02 -13.84 -4.08
C ALA A 215 -8.11 -12.55 -3.22
N SER A 216 -7.00 -12.11 -2.64
CA SER A 216 -6.92 -10.85 -1.88
C SER A 216 -7.12 -9.64 -2.79
N ALA A 217 -6.57 -9.65 -4.00
CA ALA A 217 -6.75 -8.59 -4.98
C ALA A 217 -8.21 -8.50 -5.43
N GLY A 218 -8.86 -9.63 -5.73
CA GLY A 218 -10.29 -9.68 -6.05
C GLY A 218 -11.18 -9.17 -4.92
N SER A 219 -10.83 -9.49 -3.66
CA SER A 219 -11.54 -8.96 -2.48
C SER A 219 -11.38 -7.44 -2.34
N ALA A 220 -10.18 -6.92 -2.59
CA ALA A 220 -9.91 -5.49 -2.58
C ALA A 220 -10.64 -4.76 -3.73
N ALA A 221 -10.73 -5.37 -4.91
CA ALA A 221 -11.50 -4.84 -6.04
C ALA A 221 -13.00 -4.75 -5.71
N ALA A 222 -13.57 -5.79 -5.08
CA ALA A 222 -14.96 -5.77 -4.62
C ALA A 222 -15.22 -4.66 -3.59
N ALA A 223 -14.36 -4.55 -2.56
CA ALA A 223 -14.47 -3.48 -1.56
C ALA A 223 -14.32 -2.07 -2.16
N THR A 224 -13.50 -1.94 -3.21
CA THR A 224 -13.35 -0.68 -3.97
C THR A 224 -14.64 -0.34 -4.73
N GLY A 225 -15.32 -1.34 -5.31
CA GLY A 225 -16.63 -1.18 -5.91
C GLY A 225 -17.70 -0.70 -4.93
N ASP A 226 -17.75 -1.30 -3.74
CA ASP A 226 -18.68 -0.89 -2.68
C ASP A 226 -18.42 0.55 -2.21
N LEU A 227 -17.14 0.92 -2.05
CA LEU A 227 -16.76 2.27 -1.63
C LEU A 227 -17.08 3.32 -2.69
N ARG A 228 -16.92 2.98 -3.97
CA ARG A 228 -17.33 3.84 -5.09
C ARG A 228 -18.84 4.09 -5.08
N ALA A 229 -19.64 3.03 -4.91
CA ALA A 229 -21.10 3.16 -4.80
C ALA A 229 -21.52 4.04 -3.59
N ALA A 230 -20.83 3.89 -2.45
CA ALA A 230 -21.06 4.73 -1.27
C ALA A 230 -20.70 6.21 -1.52
N ALA A 231 -19.61 6.47 -2.24
CA ALA A 231 -19.21 7.83 -2.61
C ALA A 231 -20.24 8.48 -3.57
N GLU A 232 -20.73 7.74 -4.56
CA GLU A 232 -21.80 8.18 -5.46
C GLU A 232 -23.10 8.49 -4.71
N GLN A 233 -23.49 7.63 -3.76
CA GLN A 233 -24.65 7.86 -2.91
C GLN A 233 -24.49 9.11 -2.02
N SER A 234 -23.31 9.30 -1.43
CA SER A 234 -22.99 10.48 -0.62
C SER A 234 -23.05 11.77 -1.45
N ALA A 235 -22.51 11.75 -2.66
CA ALA A 235 -22.58 12.89 -3.59
C ALA A 235 -24.04 13.23 -3.94
N ALA A 236 -24.89 12.22 -4.22
CA ALA A 236 -26.30 12.42 -4.50
C ALA A 236 -27.07 12.99 -3.29
N ALA A 237 -26.84 12.45 -2.09
CA ALA A 237 -27.45 12.96 -0.86
C ALA A 237 -27.06 14.41 -0.57
N THR A 238 -25.80 14.75 -0.84
CA THR A 238 -25.27 16.09 -0.64
C THR A 238 -25.84 17.09 -1.66
N ALA A 239 -26.03 16.67 -2.92
CA ALA A 239 -26.72 17.47 -3.93
C ALA A 239 -28.19 17.75 -3.55
N ALA A 240 -28.91 16.73 -3.05
CA ALA A 240 -30.28 16.89 -2.57
C ALA A 240 -30.36 17.84 -1.35
N THR A 241 -29.39 17.75 -0.43
CA THR A 241 -29.30 18.64 0.73
C THR A 241 -29.04 20.07 0.30
N SER A 242 -28.17 20.30 -0.69
CA SER A 242 -27.93 21.63 -1.27
C SER A 242 -29.21 22.25 -1.85
N ASP A 243 -30.04 21.47 -2.57
CA ASP A 243 -31.34 21.95 -3.06
C ASP A 243 -32.30 22.30 -1.91
N VAL A 244 -32.34 21.50 -0.85
CA VAL A 244 -33.13 21.80 0.37
C VAL A 244 -32.67 23.10 1.01
N VAL A 245 -31.36 23.31 1.16
CA VAL A 245 -30.80 24.57 1.67
C VAL A 245 -31.22 25.73 0.76
N GLN A 246 -31.07 25.64 -0.56
CA GLN A 246 -31.49 26.72 -1.46
C GLN A 246 -32.99 27.04 -1.38
N ARG A 247 -33.84 26.03 -1.21
CA ARG A 247 -35.28 26.23 -0.98
C ARG A 247 -35.56 26.90 0.37
N ALA A 248 -34.93 26.44 1.45
CA ALA A 248 -35.06 27.05 2.78
C ALA A 248 -34.68 28.53 2.77
N ARG A 249 -33.65 28.90 2.01
CA ARG A 249 -33.16 30.29 1.83
C ARG A 249 -34.24 31.18 1.23
N ARG A 250 -34.84 30.69 0.14
CA ARG A 250 -35.95 31.38 -0.53
C ARG A 250 -37.16 31.53 0.38
N THR A 251 -37.48 30.51 1.17
CA THR A 251 -38.57 30.54 2.14
C THR A 251 -38.30 31.56 3.24
N VAL A 252 -37.12 31.53 3.86
CA VAL A 252 -36.67 32.50 4.89
C VAL A 252 -36.75 33.92 4.36
N GLN A 253 -36.24 34.16 3.14
CA GLN A 253 -36.30 35.48 2.52
C GLN A 253 -37.75 35.94 2.27
N THR A 254 -38.62 35.04 1.83
CA THR A 254 -40.04 35.33 1.63
C THR A 254 -40.73 35.66 2.94
N LEU A 255 -40.45 34.90 4.01
CA LEU A 255 -40.97 35.17 5.36
C LEU A 255 -40.50 36.53 5.89
N ARG A 256 -39.20 36.86 5.77
CA ARG A 256 -38.66 38.16 6.21
C ARG A 256 -39.38 39.32 5.51
N VAL A 257 -39.59 39.23 4.19
CA VAL A 257 -40.31 40.25 3.42
C VAL A 257 -41.79 40.34 3.83
N ALA A 258 -42.47 39.19 3.98
CA ALA A 258 -43.87 39.14 4.37
C ALA A 258 -44.09 39.71 5.79
N SER A 259 -43.26 39.32 6.76
CA SER A 259 -43.31 39.82 8.14
C SER A 259 -43.04 41.32 8.20
N ALA A 260 -42.07 41.83 7.43
CA ALA A 260 -41.81 43.27 7.34
C ALA A 260 -43.02 44.04 6.76
N LYS A 261 -43.64 43.52 5.70
CA LYS A 261 -44.85 44.11 5.10
C LYS A 261 -46.03 44.09 6.05
N GLN A 262 -46.26 42.97 6.74
CA GLN A 262 -47.31 42.82 7.75
C GLN A 262 -47.12 43.81 8.89
N ARG A 263 -45.89 43.93 9.41
CA ARG A 263 -45.54 44.90 10.44
C ARG A 263 -45.84 46.33 10.00
N SER A 264 -45.40 46.73 8.80
CA SER A 264 -45.67 48.06 8.25
C SER A 264 -47.17 48.33 8.17
N GLY A 265 -47.94 47.41 7.58
CA GLY A 265 -49.39 47.58 7.44
C GLY A 265 -50.14 47.68 8.77
N LEU A 266 -49.71 46.94 9.80
CA LEU A 266 -50.31 47.03 11.14
C LEU A 266 -50.03 48.37 11.81
N LEU A 267 -48.83 48.92 11.65
CA LEU A 267 -48.47 50.25 12.15
C LEU A 267 -49.24 51.36 11.42
N ASP A 268 -49.43 51.23 10.11
CA ASP A 268 -50.23 52.17 9.31
C ASP A 268 -51.71 52.18 9.73
N LEU A 269 -52.26 51.03 10.14
CA LEU A 269 -53.64 50.89 10.63
C LEU A 269 -53.85 51.41 12.06
N THR A 270 -52.77 51.62 12.82
CA THR A 270 -52.83 52.11 14.21
C THR A 270 -51.88 53.29 14.46
N PRO A 271 -52.12 54.46 13.82
CA PRO A 271 -51.26 55.63 14.00
C PRO A 271 -51.26 56.08 15.46
N GLY A 272 -50.10 56.00 16.12
CA GLY A 272 -49.93 56.37 17.53
C GLY A 272 -49.79 55.20 18.51
N LEU A 273 -49.89 53.95 18.04
CA LEU A 273 -49.63 52.77 18.87
C LEU A 273 -48.18 52.78 19.39
N GLN A 274 -48.02 52.92 20.70
CA GLN A 274 -46.71 52.74 21.32
C GLN A 274 -46.37 51.25 21.40
N VAL A 275 -45.45 50.83 20.53
CA VAL A 275 -44.88 49.48 20.57
C VAL A 275 -43.65 49.50 21.47
N HIS A 276 -43.57 48.54 22.38
CA HIS A 276 -42.43 48.44 23.29
C HIS A 276 -41.11 48.28 22.49
N PRO A 277 -40.08 49.10 22.73
CA PRO A 277 -38.89 49.17 21.88
C PRO A 277 -37.99 47.93 22.00
N LEU A 278 -38.13 47.15 23.07
CA LEU A 278 -37.31 45.95 23.33
C LEU A 278 -37.27 44.95 22.15
N ARG A 279 -38.40 44.62 21.51
CA ARG A 279 -38.37 43.65 20.41
C ARG A 279 -37.71 44.22 19.15
N ALA A 280 -37.97 45.48 18.83
CA ALA A 280 -37.28 46.19 17.76
C ALA A 280 -35.77 46.31 18.04
N ALA A 281 -35.39 46.46 19.31
CA ALA A 281 -34.01 46.46 19.76
C ALA A 281 -33.34 45.11 19.58
N VAL A 282 -33.97 44.01 20.03
CA VAL A 282 -33.44 42.65 19.84
C VAL A 282 -33.23 42.36 18.35
N ALA A 283 -34.20 42.69 17.49
CA ALA A 283 -34.06 42.52 16.05
C ALA A 283 -32.96 43.42 15.44
N ALA A 284 -32.76 44.63 15.96
CA ALA A 284 -31.68 45.52 15.52
C ALA A 284 -30.31 45.01 15.97
N HIS A 285 -30.21 44.42 17.17
CA HIS A 285 -29.00 43.83 17.71
C HIS A 285 -28.63 42.53 17.01
N ALA A 286 -29.59 41.67 16.67
CA ALA A 286 -29.34 40.44 15.90
C ALA A 286 -28.60 40.72 14.57
N ARG A 287 -29.00 41.79 13.86
CA ARG A 287 -28.35 42.24 12.61
C ARG A 287 -26.91 42.69 12.74
N TRP A 288 -26.45 43.00 13.95
CA TRP A 288 -25.06 43.43 14.11
C TRP A 288 -24.06 42.32 13.83
N LYS A 289 -24.43 41.04 14.02
CA LYS A 289 -23.58 39.91 13.66
C LYS A 289 -23.20 39.96 12.18
N GLU A 290 -24.19 40.22 11.32
CA GLU A 290 -23.99 40.42 9.87
C GLU A 290 -23.14 41.67 9.57
N HIS A 291 -23.38 42.79 10.27
CA HIS A 291 -22.59 44.01 10.10
C HIS A 291 -21.11 43.80 10.45
N LEU A 292 -20.83 43.09 11.54
CA LEU A 292 -19.47 42.78 11.96
C LEU A 292 -18.80 41.79 11.00
N GLN A 293 -19.48 40.73 10.58
CA GLN A 293 -18.96 39.79 9.58
C GLN A 293 -18.60 40.51 8.27
N ASN A 294 -19.52 41.31 7.72
CA ASN A 294 -19.24 42.08 6.50
C ASN A 294 -18.05 43.03 6.68
N ALA A 295 -17.92 43.67 7.85
CA ALA A 295 -16.76 44.54 8.12
C ALA A 295 -15.45 43.74 8.18
N ILE A 296 -15.45 42.55 8.79
CA ILE A 296 -14.29 41.63 8.81
C ILE A 296 -13.92 41.18 7.39
N GLU A 297 -14.93 40.91 6.57
CA GLU A 297 -14.74 40.41 5.21
C GLU A 297 -14.24 41.46 4.24
N THR A 298 -14.83 42.66 4.30
CA THR A 298 -14.62 43.74 3.33
C THR A 298 -13.63 44.81 3.81
N GLY A 299 -13.33 44.87 5.11
CA GLY A 299 -12.57 45.95 5.72
C GLY A 299 -13.30 47.30 5.69
N GLN A 300 -14.60 47.33 5.37
CA GLN A 300 -15.40 48.55 5.27
C GLN A 300 -16.39 48.67 6.44
N PRO A 301 -16.70 49.91 6.88
CA PRO A 301 -17.65 50.11 7.95
C PRO A 301 -19.08 49.80 7.48
N PRO A 302 -19.98 49.34 8.37
CA PRO A 302 -21.38 49.15 8.05
C PRO A 302 -22.02 50.45 7.55
N LYS A 303 -22.79 50.37 6.45
CA LYS A 303 -23.43 51.56 5.86
C LYS A 303 -24.42 52.20 6.84
N GLY A 304 -24.30 53.52 7.03
CA GLY A 304 -25.20 54.29 7.89
C GLY A 304 -24.93 54.17 9.39
N ILE A 305 -23.86 53.47 9.80
CA ILE A 305 -23.44 53.37 11.19
C ILE A 305 -22.20 54.23 11.42
N ASP A 306 -22.26 55.11 12.40
CA ASP A 306 -21.10 55.87 12.85
C ASP A 306 -20.23 55.02 13.79
N VAL A 307 -19.06 54.61 13.29
CA VAL A 307 -18.09 53.77 14.00
C VAL A 307 -17.65 54.41 15.34
N ALA A 308 -17.58 55.73 15.40
CA ALA A 308 -17.12 56.43 16.59
C ALA A 308 -18.10 56.33 17.76
N THR A 309 -19.39 56.07 17.49
CA THR A 309 -20.45 56.03 18.51
C THR A 309 -20.89 54.62 18.87
N VAL A 310 -20.42 53.57 18.18
CA VAL A 310 -20.80 52.17 18.43
C VAL A 310 -20.52 51.70 19.86
N HIS A 311 -19.44 52.19 20.48
CA HIS A 311 -19.09 51.84 21.86
C HIS A 311 -20.04 52.46 22.92
N ARG A 312 -20.85 53.45 22.52
CA ARG A 312 -21.81 54.13 23.40
C ARG A 312 -23.14 53.42 23.32
N ASP A 313 -23.44 52.66 24.36
CA ASP A 313 -24.72 51.95 24.47
C ASP A 313 -25.91 52.92 24.47
N SER A 314 -25.75 54.15 24.98
CA SER A 314 -26.78 55.19 24.93
C SER A 314 -27.03 55.80 23.54
N SER A 315 -26.26 55.45 22.52
CA SER A 315 -26.39 56.04 21.18
C SER A 315 -27.41 55.33 20.29
N CYS A 316 -27.75 54.07 20.57
CA CYS A 316 -28.78 53.35 19.83
C CYS A 316 -30.19 53.65 20.37
N ALA A 317 -31.23 53.46 19.55
CA ALA A 317 -32.61 53.75 19.93
C ALA A 317 -33.08 53.00 21.19
N PHE A 318 -32.58 51.77 21.40
CA PHE A 318 -32.86 51.00 22.62
C PHE A 318 -32.17 51.57 23.84
N GLY A 319 -30.89 51.91 23.73
CA GLY A 319 -30.15 52.52 24.82
C GLY A 319 -30.72 53.87 25.22
N GLN A 320 -31.11 54.70 24.26
CA GLN A 320 -31.80 55.96 24.54
C GLN A 320 -33.06 55.73 25.39
N TRP A 321 -33.86 54.72 25.06
CA TRP A 321 -35.03 54.34 25.85
C TRP A 321 -34.69 53.71 27.21
N LEU A 322 -33.67 52.85 27.25
CA LEU A 322 -33.21 52.19 28.48
C LEU A 322 -32.73 53.22 29.51
N HIS A 323 -32.16 54.33 29.03
CA HIS A 323 -31.66 55.44 29.83
C HIS A 323 -32.65 56.62 29.98
N SER A 324 -33.79 56.66 29.28
CA SER A 324 -34.73 57.80 29.28
C SER A 324 -35.65 57.89 30.52
N GLY A 325 -35.57 56.94 31.46
CA GLY A 325 -36.39 56.90 32.67
C GLY A 325 -37.73 56.17 32.54
N ASP A 326 -38.21 55.89 31.32
CA ASP A 326 -39.41 55.08 31.06
C ASP A 326 -39.20 53.58 31.39
N ALA A 327 -37.96 53.12 31.41
CA ALA A 327 -37.57 51.76 31.84
C ALA A 327 -37.76 51.52 33.35
N ALA A 328 -38.06 52.56 34.15
CA ALA A 328 -38.27 52.48 35.59
C ALA A 328 -39.52 51.67 36.00
N ALA A 329 -40.39 51.30 35.05
CA ALA A 329 -41.53 50.42 35.27
C ALA A 329 -41.17 48.91 35.28
N ILE A 330 -39.94 48.56 34.89
CA ILE A 330 -39.40 47.19 34.96
C ILE A 330 -38.73 47.00 36.32
N ASP A 331 -38.81 45.78 36.89
CA ASP A 331 -38.08 45.40 38.12
C ASP A 331 -36.63 45.91 38.07
N ARG A 332 -36.29 46.76 39.05
CA ARG A 332 -35.02 47.51 39.14
C ARG A 332 -33.79 46.60 39.07
N THR A 333 -33.91 45.37 39.54
CA THR A 333 -32.83 44.36 39.50
C THR A 333 -32.59 43.86 38.08
N ARG A 334 -33.66 43.59 37.32
CA ARG A 334 -33.57 43.15 35.91
C ARG A 334 -33.11 44.28 35.00
N SER A 335 -33.53 45.52 35.25
CA SER A 335 -33.11 46.68 34.45
C SER A 335 -31.60 46.92 34.51
N ASN A 336 -30.99 46.80 35.70
CA ASN A 336 -29.54 46.95 35.85
C ASN A 336 -28.75 45.87 35.11
N LEU A 337 -29.23 44.62 35.12
CA LEU A 337 -28.61 43.52 34.36
C LEU A 337 -28.64 43.81 32.86
N VAL A 338 -29.81 44.21 32.32
CA VAL A 338 -29.96 44.54 30.90
C VAL A 338 -29.06 45.70 30.47
N ILE A 339 -28.95 46.75 31.30
CA ILE A 339 -28.02 47.87 31.04
C ILE A 339 -26.57 47.36 30.95
N SER A 340 -26.14 46.51 31.87
CA SER A 340 -24.78 45.98 31.87
C SER A 340 -24.48 45.12 30.62
N LEU A 341 -25.38 44.19 30.28
CA LEU A 341 -25.26 43.32 29.11
C LEU A 341 -25.26 44.11 27.80
N HIS A 342 -26.12 45.14 27.70
CA HIS A 342 -26.19 46.00 26.53
C HIS A 342 -24.92 46.84 26.35
N ALA A 343 -24.35 47.37 27.44
CA ALA A 343 -23.07 48.07 27.39
C ALA A 343 -21.92 47.13 26.99
N ASP A 344 -21.91 45.89 27.49
CA ASP A 344 -20.94 44.88 27.09
C ASP A 344 -21.03 44.55 25.59
N PHE A 345 -22.24 44.33 25.08
CA PHE A 345 -22.48 44.11 23.66
C PHE A 345 -21.87 45.22 22.79
N HIS A 346 -22.15 46.49 23.11
CA HIS A 346 -21.65 47.63 22.34
C HIS A 346 -20.13 47.78 22.42
N ARG A 347 -19.51 47.48 23.57
CA ARG A 347 -18.05 47.45 23.73
C ARG A 347 -17.42 46.36 22.87
N GLN A 348 -17.99 45.16 22.87
CA GLN A 348 -17.49 44.04 22.06
C GLN A 348 -17.64 44.32 20.55
N ALA A 349 -18.82 44.78 20.11
CA ALA A 349 -19.08 45.16 18.72
C ALA A 349 -18.07 46.21 18.23
N ALA A 350 -17.83 47.25 19.02
CA ALA A 350 -16.87 48.30 18.69
C ALA A 350 -15.43 47.76 18.61
N GLY A 351 -15.06 46.83 19.50
CA GLY A 351 -13.75 46.17 19.49
C GLY A 351 -13.52 45.34 18.23
N ILE A 352 -14.50 44.52 17.86
CA ILE A 352 -14.49 43.71 16.63
C ILE A 352 -14.41 44.62 15.41
N LEU A 353 -15.27 45.64 15.34
CA LEU A 353 -15.31 46.56 14.20
C LEU A 353 -14.00 47.34 14.05
N LYS A 354 -13.37 47.76 15.16
CA LYS A 354 -12.07 48.43 15.13
C LYS A 354 -10.96 47.52 14.59
N ALA A 355 -10.91 46.26 15.03
CA ALA A 355 -9.94 45.29 14.54
C ALA A 355 -10.16 44.98 13.03
N ALA A 356 -11.42 44.83 12.62
CA ALA A 356 -11.80 44.62 11.23
C ALA A 356 -11.35 45.77 10.31
N LEU A 357 -11.63 47.02 10.70
CA LEU A 357 -11.26 48.22 9.92
C LEU A 357 -9.75 48.51 9.93
N ALA A 358 -9.01 47.99 10.92
CA ALA A 358 -7.55 48.02 10.95
C ALA A 358 -6.91 46.92 10.08
N GLY A 359 -7.70 46.09 9.39
CA GLY A 359 -7.21 44.97 8.58
C GLY A 359 -6.77 43.74 9.40
N GLN A 360 -7.03 43.71 10.71
CA GLN A 360 -6.64 42.63 11.62
C GLN A 360 -7.70 41.51 11.61
N ARG A 361 -7.88 40.85 10.48
CA ARG A 361 -8.98 39.90 10.23
C ARG A 361 -9.01 38.72 11.20
N GLU A 362 -7.86 38.10 11.48
CA GLU A 362 -7.77 36.97 12.44
C GLU A 362 -8.17 37.39 13.87
N GLN A 363 -7.68 38.55 14.31
CA GLN A 363 -8.01 39.08 15.64
C GLN A 363 -9.50 39.42 15.75
N ALA A 364 -10.08 40.05 14.72
CA ALA A 364 -11.49 40.37 14.68
C ALA A 364 -12.37 39.11 14.67
N MET A 365 -11.98 38.07 13.93
CA MET A 365 -12.67 36.78 13.91
C MET A 365 -12.59 36.08 15.26
N HIS A 366 -11.42 36.05 15.90
CA HIS A 366 -11.25 35.46 17.23
C HIS A 366 -12.11 36.17 18.30
N LEU A 367 -12.19 37.51 18.25
CA LEU A 367 -13.06 38.28 19.14
C LEU A 367 -14.56 37.99 18.90
N MET A 368 -14.90 37.57 17.69
CA MET A 368 -16.26 37.20 17.31
C MET A 368 -16.64 35.77 17.73
N THR A 369 -15.69 34.82 17.77
CA THR A 369 -15.96 33.38 17.93
C THR A 369 -15.40 32.72 19.20
N GLY A 370 -14.58 33.41 20.01
CA GLY A 370 -13.96 32.84 21.22
C GLY A 370 -14.94 32.53 22.36
N ASP A 371 -14.49 31.78 23.38
CA ASP A 371 -15.25 31.52 24.62
C ASP A 371 -15.49 32.85 25.37
N GLY A 372 -16.71 33.38 25.26
CA GLY A 372 -17.12 34.73 25.70
C GLY A 372 -17.27 35.77 24.58
N GLY A 373 -17.19 35.34 23.31
CA GLY A 373 -17.38 36.16 22.12
C GLY A 373 -18.83 36.61 21.92
N TYR A 374 -19.02 37.45 20.90
CA TYR A 374 -20.24 38.20 20.53
C TYR A 374 -21.50 37.36 20.21
N ALA A 375 -21.54 36.08 20.59
CA ALA A 375 -22.63 35.15 20.32
C ALA A 375 -23.92 35.45 21.12
#